data_AF-A0A849FUE9-F1
#
_entry.id   AF-A0A849FUE9-F1
#
_cell.length_a   1.000
_cell.length_b   1.000
_cell.length_c   1.000
_cell.angle_alpha   90.00
_cell.angle_beta   90.00
_cell.angle_gamma   90.00
#
_symmetry.space_group_name_H-M   'P 1'
#
loop_
_entity.id
_entity.type
_entity.pdbx_description
1 polymer ?
#
loop_
_entity_poly.entity_id
_entity_poly.type
_entity_poly.pdbx_seq_one_letter_code
_entity_poly.pdbx_strand_id
1 'polypeptide(L)' 'MYPDRSVYGTVSYVFGNVASNVQFYVTDSTQHFLRGSLYFSVPPNKDSIAPVVAHLKVDIDHMLNSISWTE' A
#
# COMPACT_ATOMS: atom_id res chain seq x y z
N MET A 1 -12.17 -0.98 3.25
CA MET A 1 -11.98 -2.05 2.25
C MET A 1 -12.77 -3.31 2.59
N TYR A 2 -12.84 -3.73 3.86
CA TYR A 2 -13.62 -4.90 4.31
C TYR A 2 -14.37 -4.59 5.62
N PRO A 3 -15.61 -4.06 5.55
CA PRO A 3 -16.37 -3.66 6.73
C PRO A 3 -16.64 -4.82 7.69
N ASP A 4 -16.91 -6.02 7.18
CA ASP A 4 -17.20 -7.22 7.99
C ASP A 4 -16.04 -7.65 8.91
N ARG A 5 -14.82 -7.15 8.64
CA ARG A 5 -13.61 -7.42 9.43
C ARG A 5 -13.09 -6.18 10.15
N SER A 6 -13.88 -5.10 10.20
CA SER A 6 -13.44 -3.79 10.72
C SER A 6 -12.14 -3.30 10.08
N VAL A 7 -11.96 -3.49 8.76
CA VAL A 7 -10.79 -3.00 8.02
C VAL A 7 -11.22 -1.89 7.06
N TYR A 8 -11.04 -0.65 7.52
CA TYR A 8 -11.28 0.59 6.77
C TYR A 8 -9.97 1.15 6.24
N GLY A 9 -10.05 2.02 5.23
CA GLY A 9 -8.85 2.62 4.65
C GLY A 9 -8.90 2.81 3.14
N THR A 10 -7.78 3.28 2.59
CA THR A 10 -7.60 3.49 1.15
C THR A 10 -6.17 3.16 0.72
N VAL A 11 -6.02 2.81 -0.55
CA VAL A 11 -4.73 2.65 -1.23
C VAL A 11 -4.71 3.52 -2.48
N SER A 12 -3.62 4.24 -2.68
CA SER A 12 -3.38 5.14 -3.81
C SER A 12 -2.17 4.67 -4.59
N TYR A 13 -2.37 4.44 -5.89
CA TYR A 13 -1.31 4.09 -6.84
C TYR A 13 -0.97 5.32 -7.68
N VAL A 14 0.27 5.77 -7.59
CA VAL A 14 0.78 6.95 -8.31
C VAL A 14 1.75 6.51 -9.39
N PHE A 15 1.44 6.88 -10.63
CA PHE A 15 2.23 6.52 -11.80
C PHE A 15 3.14 7.68 -12.23
N GLY A 16 4.25 7.34 -12.90
CA GLY A 16 5.20 8.31 -13.42
C GLY A 16 6.43 8.48 -12.54
N ASN A 17 7.15 9.58 -12.75
CA ASN A 17 8.43 9.84 -12.09
C ASN A 17 8.24 10.46 -10.70
N VAL A 18 7.65 9.67 -9.81
CA VAL A 18 7.31 10.08 -8.45
C VAL A 18 8.19 9.39 -7.42
N ALA A 19 8.40 10.02 -6.28
CA ALA A 19 9.19 9.45 -5.19
C ALA A 19 8.51 8.24 -4.53
N SER A 20 7.17 8.17 -4.58
CA SER A 20 6.39 7.09 -4.01
C SER A 20 5.24 6.66 -4.92
N ASN A 21 5.29 5.40 -5.36
CA ASN A 21 4.29 4.84 -6.27
C ASN A 21 3.07 4.24 -5.56
N VAL A 22 3.18 3.97 -4.26
CA VAL A 22 2.09 3.37 -3.46
C VAL A 22 2.04 4.04 -2.11
N GLN A 23 0.85 4.50 -1.72
CA GLN A 23 0.56 5.00 -0.37
C GLN A 23 -0.75 4.40 0.11
N PHE A 24 -0.81 3.95 1.35
CA PHE A 24 -2.04 3.42 1.93
C PHE A 24 -2.13 3.74 3.41
N TYR A 25 -3.36 3.70 3.91
CA TYR A 25 -3.62 3.57 5.34
C TYR A 25 -4.79 2.60 5.55
N VAL A 26 -4.76 1.93 6.69
CA VAL A 26 -5.78 1.00 7.16
C VAL A 26 -6.01 1.15 8.65
N THR A 27 -7.26 1.03 9.08
CA THR A 27 -7.68 1.27 10.46
C THR A 27 -8.94 0.48 10.82
N ASP A 28 -9.14 0.22 12.11
CA ASP A 28 -10.40 -0.26 12.67
C ASP A 28 -11.33 0.87 13.12
N SER A 29 -10.93 2.14 12.92
CA SER A 29 -11.58 3.37 13.38
C SER A 29 -11.57 3.62 14.89
N THR A 30 -10.95 2.75 15.69
CA THR A 30 -10.94 2.88 17.15
C THR A 30 -9.54 2.93 17.74
N GLN A 31 -8.73 1.90 17.55
CA GLN A 31 -7.45 1.71 18.26
C GLN A 31 -6.32 1.29 17.32
N HIS A 32 -6.63 0.73 16.16
CA HIS A 32 -5.65 0.24 15.22
C HIS A 32 -5.50 1.20 14.04
N PHE A 33 -4.26 1.61 13.77
CA PHE A 33 -3.93 2.42 12.59
C PHE A 33 -2.58 1.99 12.02
N LEU A 34 -2.57 1.60 10.75
CA LEU A 34 -1.38 1.24 9.99
C LEU A 34 -1.32 2.12 8.74
N ARG A 35 -0.17 2.75 8.49
CA ARG A 35 0.10 3.53 7.29
C ARG A 35 1.37 3.03 6.63
N GLY A 36 1.36 2.94 5.30
CA GLY A 36 2.53 2.55 4.52
C GLY A 36 2.71 3.40 3.27
N SER A 37 3.94 3.48 2.82
CA SER A 37 4.33 4.17 1.60
C SER A 37 5.56 3.49 0.99
N LEU A 38 5.52 3.22 -0.30
CA LEU A 38 6.62 2.60 -1.04
C LEU A 38 7.58 3.69 -1.54
N TYR A 39 8.86 3.57 -1.22
CA TYR A 39 9.93 4.43 -1.75
C TYR A 39 11.02 3.57 -2.38
N PHE A 40 11.60 4.05 -3.48
CA PHE A 40 12.79 3.46 -4.06
C PHE A 40 14.02 4.24 -3.61
N SER A 41 15.06 3.55 -3.15
CA SER A 41 16.36 4.15 -2.79
C SER A 41 17.24 4.40 -4.02
N VAL A 42 16.62 4.75 -5.14
CA VAL A 42 17.29 5.10 -6.39
C VAL A 42 16.56 6.27 -7.03
N PRO A 43 17.24 7.11 -7.83
CA PRO A 43 16.57 8.10 -8.64
C PRO A 43 15.44 7.45 -9.44
N PRO A 44 14.23 8.03 -9.44
CA PRO A 44 13.11 7.48 -10.19
C PRO A 44 13.48 7.32 -11.66
N ASN A 45 13.44 6.06 -12.13
CA ASN A 45 13.50 5.70 -13.54
C ASN A 45 12.29 4.81 -13.83
N LYS A 46 11.25 5.42 -14.39
CA LYS A 46 9.94 4.80 -14.61
C LYS A 46 10.04 3.45 -15.32
N ASP A 47 10.86 3.37 -16.37
CA ASP A 47 10.93 2.17 -17.21
C ASP A 47 11.66 1.03 -16.50
N SER A 48 12.73 1.34 -15.77
CA SER A 48 13.47 0.34 -14.99
C SER A 48 12.69 -0.18 -13.79
N ILE A 49 11.90 0.67 -13.11
CA ILE A 49 11.20 0.29 -11.88
C ILE A 49 9.79 -0.24 -12.11
N ALA A 50 9.19 -0.02 -13.29
CA ALA A 50 7.81 -0.43 -13.58
C ALA A 50 7.53 -1.92 -13.32
N PRO A 51 8.41 -2.88 -13.70
CA PRO A 51 8.18 -4.30 -13.41
C PRO A 51 8.17 -4.58 -11.89
N VAL A 52 9.04 -3.92 -11.13
CA VAL A 52 9.14 -4.07 -9.68
C VAL A 52 7.91 -3.46 -9.00
N VAL A 53 7.47 -2.28 -9.44
CA VAL A 53 6.23 -1.66 -8.94
C VAL A 53 5.02 -2.56 -9.19
N ALA A 54 4.94 -3.19 -10.36
CA ALA A 54 3.84 -4.09 -10.68
C ALA A 54 3.80 -5.32 -9.76
N HIS A 55 4.96 -5.92 -9.46
CA HIS A 55 5.05 -7.02 -8.50
C HIS A 55 4.69 -6.58 -7.07
N LEU A 56 5.29 -5.49 -6.59
CA LEU A 56 5.02 -4.98 -5.25
C LEU A 56 3.56 -4.57 -5.06
N LYS A 57 2.89 -4.10 -6.12
CA LYS A 57 1.46 -3.82 -6.06
C LYS A 57 0.65 -5.08 -5.73
N VAL A 58 0.94 -6.21 -6.38
CA VAL A 58 0.25 -7.49 -6.09
C VAL A 58 0.49 -7.91 -4.64
N ASP A 59 1.72 -7.78 -4.15
CA ASP A 59 2.07 -8.15 -2.78
C ASP A 59 1.41 -7.23 -1.75
N ILE A 60 1.36 -5.92 -2.02
CA ILE A 60 0.67 -4.94 -1.15
C ILE A 60 -0.83 -5.19 -1.14
N ASP A 61 -1.46 -5.44 -2.30
CA ASP A 61 -2.88 -5.77 -2.38
C ASP A 61 -3.17 -7.06 -1.58
N HIS A 62 -2.33 -8.09 -1.70
CA HIS A 62 -2.46 -9.32 -0.91
C HIS A 62 -2.31 -9.06 0.60
N MET A 63 -1.29 -8.31 0.99
CA MET A 63 -1.04 -7.91 2.38
C MET A 63 -2.26 -7.18 2.95
N LEU A 64 -2.77 -6.14 2.28
CA LEU A 64 -3.96 -5.39 2.70
C LEU A 64 -5.20 -6.27 2.83
N ASN A 65 -5.37 -7.27 1.95
CA ASN A 65 -6.48 -8.22 2.01
C ASN A 65 -6.38 -9.20 3.18
N SER A 66 -5.17 -9.49 3.63
CA SER A 66 -4.87 -10.44 4.72
C SER A 66 -4.85 -9.80 6.11
N ILE A 67 -5.03 -8.47 6.22
CA ILE A 67 -5.01 -7.77 7.51
C ILE A 67 -6.08 -8.33 8.45
N SER A 68 -5.64 -8.63 9.67
CA SER A 68 -6.46 -8.94 10.82
C SER A 68 -5.87 -8.20 12.02
N TRP A 69 -6.72 -7.56 12.81
CA TRP A 69 -6.30 -6.91 14.05
C TRP A 69 -6.11 -7.96 15.15
N THR A 70 -5.16 -7.73 16.03
CA THR A 70 -4.89 -8.55 17.22
C THR A 70 -5.10 -7.68 18.45
N GLU A 71 -5.71 -8.23 19.50
CA GLU A 71 -5.87 -7.54 20.79
C GLU A 71 -4.54 -7.33 21.54
#